data_AF-A0A2K8WW47-F1
#
_entry.id   AF-A0A2K8WW47-F1
#
_cell.length_a   1.000
_cell.length_b   1.000
_cell.length_c   1.000
_cell.angle_alpha   90.00
_cell.angle_beta   90.00
_cell.angle_gamma   90.00
#
_symmetry.space_group_name_H-M   'P 1'
#
loop_
_entity.id
_entity.type
_entity.pdbx_description
1 polymer ?
#
loop_
_entity_poly.entity_id
_entity_poly.type
_entity_poly.pdbx_seq_one_letter_code
_entity_poly.pdbx_strand_id
1 'polypeptide(L)'
;MTEAEFKNIGLYKDQYLFEHERRKFYDRLIQYPTTLLVIFIGSALYCLNKYYPNGIDKFCFETDWFFIIAFGLFSLTVIITIWFLGIMFHGFTRKYEYLPFTGELEQHEKELYKYYYKYSKKKSFKKKREDAKNLTCQKFTLNLKKYYIGTTQTNQVINDKRADAYYLTRTFLFINLVLLIVLGTIGYLK
;
A
#
# COMPACT_ATOMS: atom_id res chain seq x y z
N MET A 1 24.35 -19.30 21.42
CA MET A 1 23.23 -18.81 20.59
C MET A 1 22.50 -20.04 20.13
N THR A 2 21.23 -20.19 20.51
CA THR A 2 20.48 -21.43 20.28
C THR A 2 19.84 -21.42 18.90
N GLU A 3 19.61 -22.60 18.33
CA GLU A 3 18.94 -22.77 17.03
C GLU A 3 17.55 -22.10 17.00
N ALA A 4 16.88 -22.02 18.16
CA ALA A 4 15.62 -21.32 18.36
C ALA A 4 15.71 -19.79 18.20
N GLU A 5 16.83 -19.15 18.56
CA GLU A 5 17.04 -17.70 18.39
C GLU A 5 17.21 -17.33 16.91
N PHE A 6 17.94 -18.15 16.16
CA PHE A 6 18.05 -18.00 14.69
C PHE A 6 16.72 -18.23 13.99
N LYS A 7 15.97 -19.26 14.38
CA LYS A 7 14.66 -19.58 13.82
C LYS A 7 13.66 -18.43 14.03
N ASN A 8 13.77 -17.73 15.17
CA ASN A 8 12.98 -16.53 15.44
C ASN A 8 13.31 -15.35 14.52
N ILE A 9 14.57 -15.12 14.16
CA ILE A 9 14.92 -14.03 13.22
C ILE A 9 14.48 -14.32 11.79
N GLY A 10 14.56 -15.59 11.36
CA GLY A 10 14.02 -16.01 10.06
C GLY A 10 12.56 -15.58 9.91
N LEU A 11 11.73 -15.87 10.91
CA LEU A 11 10.32 -15.47 10.92
C LEU A 11 10.12 -13.96 10.71
N TYR A 12 10.83 -13.11 11.45
CA TYR A 12 10.67 -11.65 11.32
C TYR A 12 11.21 -11.11 10.00
N LYS A 13 12.28 -11.72 9.47
CA LYS A 13 12.77 -11.41 8.13
C LYS A 13 11.73 -11.75 7.07
N ASP A 14 11.11 -12.92 7.18
CA ASP A 14 10.08 -13.37 6.24
C ASP A 14 8.85 -12.47 6.29
N GLN A 15 8.43 -12.04 7.48
CA GLN A 15 7.36 -11.05 7.64
C GLN A 15 7.72 -9.70 7.00
N TYR A 16 8.95 -9.22 7.19
CA TYR A 16 9.43 -8.00 6.56
C TYR A 16 9.39 -8.09 5.03
N LEU A 17 9.87 -9.21 4.47
CA LEU A 17 9.85 -9.46 3.03
C LEU A 17 8.42 -9.57 2.50
N PHE A 18 7.53 -10.25 3.24
CA PHE A 18 6.12 -10.37 2.90
C PHE A 18 5.44 -9.00 2.77
N GLU A 19 5.68 -8.08 3.71
CA GLU A 19 5.12 -6.74 3.63
C GLU A 19 5.65 -5.96 2.41
N HIS A 20 6.93 -6.13 2.06
CA HIS A 20 7.48 -5.57 0.82
C HIS A 20 6.79 -6.14 -0.44
N GLU A 21 6.48 -7.43 -0.47
CA GLU A 21 5.74 -8.04 -1.57
C GLU A 21 4.29 -7.52 -1.64
N ARG A 22 3.60 -7.35 -0.50
CA ARG A 22 2.28 -6.69 -0.44
C ARG A 22 2.31 -5.29 -1.05
N ARG A 23 3.37 -4.51 -0.78
CA ARG A 23 3.52 -3.20 -1.40
C ARG A 23 3.61 -3.30 -2.93
N LYS A 24 4.49 -4.19 -3.45
CA LYS A 24 4.65 -4.39 -4.89
C LYS A 24 3.38 -4.90 -5.55
N PHE A 25 2.57 -5.69 -4.84
CA PHE A 25 1.27 -6.14 -5.30
C PHE A 25 0.34 -4.96 -5.58
N TYR A 26 0.17 -4.06 -4.60
CA TYR A 26 -0.69 -2.89 -4.79
C TYR A 26 -0.17 -1.95 -5.88
N ASP A 27 1.14 -1.72 -5.97
CA ASP A 27 1.73 -0.87 -7.01
C ASP A 27 1.44 -1.41 -8.43
N ARG A 28 1.35 -2.73 -8.60
CA ARG A 28 0.98 -3.38 -9.87
C ARG A 28 -0.51 -3.30 -10.19
N LEU A 29 -1.38 -3.12 -9.20
CA LEU A 29 -2.83 -3.13 -9.40
C LEU A 29 -3.40 -1.81 -9.94
N ILE A 30 -2.61 -0.74 -10.10
CA ILE A 30 -3.10 0.58 -10.54
C ILE A 30 -3.78 0.58 -11.89
N GLN A 31 -3.27 -0.24 -12.82
CA GLN A 31 -3.67 -0.17 -14.21
C GLN A 31 -5.15 -0.50 -14.36
N TYR A 32 -5.62 -1.58 -13.70
CA TYR A 32 -6.97 -2.08 -13.90
C TYR A 32 -8.08 -1.09 -13.45
N PRO A 33 -8.10 -0.59 -12.20
CA PRO A 33 -9.06 0.43 -11.78
C PRO A 33 -9.02 1.71 -12.64
N THR A 34 -7.82 2.12 -13.05
CA THR A 34 -7.64 3.35 -13.83
C THR A 34 -8.22 3.18 -15.24
N THR A 35 -7.96 2.06 -15.91
CA THR A 35 -8.54 1.74 -17.21
C THR A 35 -10.07 1.67 -17.14
N LEU A 36 -10.63 1.02 -16.11
CA LEU A 36 -12.08 0.97 -15.93
C LEU A 36 -12.69 2.35 -15.74
N LEU A 37 -12.08 3.23 -14.94
CA LEU A 37 -12.57 4.59 -14.77
C LEU A 37 -12.60 5.36 -16.08
N VAL A 38 -11.56 5.25 -16.92
CA VAL A 38 -11.54 5.90 -18.23
C VAL A 38 -12.69 5.40 -19.11
N ILE A 39 -12.92 4.09 -19.13
CA ILE A 39 -14.03 3.48 -19.88
C ILE A 39 -15.38 3.98 -19.35
N PHE A 40 -15.56 4.00 -18.03
CA PHE A 40 -16.81 4.44 -17.41
C PHE A 40 -17.09 5.91 -17.67
N ILE A 41 -16.09 6.79 -17.51
CA ILE A 41 -16.23 8.22 -17.78
C ILE A 41 -16.56 8.45 -19.26
N GLY A 42 -15.82 7.82 -20.19
CA GLY A 42 -16.09 7.94 -21.61
C GLY A 42 -17.49 7.46 -22.00
N SER A 43 -17.92 6.32 -21.43
CA SER A 43 -19.26 5.76 -21.66
C SER A 43 -20.37 6.64 -21.08
N ALA A 44 -20.17 7.22 -19.90
CA ALA A 44 -21.14 8.13 -19.29
C ALA A 44 -21.27 9.43 -20.10
N LEU A 45 -20.15 9.99 -20.57
CA LEU A 45 -20.16 11.17 -21.46
C LEU A 45 -20.84 10.87 -22.80
N TYR A 46 -20.64 9.68 -23.35
CA TYR A 46 -21.39 9.23 -24.53
C TYR A 46 -22.90 9.17 -24.25
N CYS A 47 -23.32 8.61 -23.12
CA CYS A 47 -24.74 8.57 -22.72
C CYS A 47 -25.32 9.98 -22.58
N LEU A 48 -24.57 10.91 -21.96
CA LEU A 48 -24.98 12.30 -21.82
C LEU A 48 -25.19 12.97 -23.19
N ASN A 49 -24.24 12.83 -24.10
CA ASN A 49 -24.33 13.40 -25.45
C ASN A 49 -25.49 12.79 -26.25
N LYS A 50 -25.70 11.48 -26.15
CA LYS A 50 -26.82 10.81 -26.80
C LYS A 50 -28.18 11.28 -26.24
N TYR A 51 -28.28 11.46 -24.92
CA TYR A 51 -29.53 11.87 -24.26
C TYR A 51 -29.88 13.35 -24.49
N TYR A 52 -28.86 14.21 -24.64
CA TYR A 52 -28.99 15.64 -24.93
C TYR A 52 -28.13 16.07 -26.14
N PRO A 53 -28.47 15.65 -27.37
CA PRO A 53 -27.63 15.90 -28.55
C PRO A 53 -27.51 17.39 -28.90
N ASN A 54 -28.54 18.18 -28.56
CA ASN A 54 -28.57 19.62 -28.78
C ASN A 54 -28.36 20.42 -27.48
N GLY A 55 -27.93 19.76 -26.40
CA GLY A 55 -27.85 20.38 -25.07
C GLY A 55 -29.16 20.33 -24.28
N ILE A 56 -29.16 20.98 -23.11
CA ILE A 56 -30.25 20.95 -22.13
C ILE A 56 -31.17 22.17 -22.39
N ASP A 57 -32.03 22.09 -23.40
CA ASP A 57 -32.80 23.25 -23.86
C ASP A 57 -34.18 23.44 -23.20
N LYS A 58 -34.65 22.49 -22.39
CA LYS A 58 -35.73 22.59 -21.38
C LYS A 58 -35.97 21.22 -20.72
N PHE A 59 -36.20 21.18 -19.41
CA PHE A 59 -36.65 19.97 -18.73
C PHE A 59 -38.12 19.73 -19.06
N CYS A 60 -38.40 18.82 -19.98
CA CYS A 60 -39.76 18.60 -20.47
C CYS A 60 -40.41 17.36 -19.84
N PHE A 61 -39.63 16.39 -19.34
CA PHE A 61 -40.15 15.12 -18.85
C PHE A 61 -39.52 14.67 -17.54
N GLU A 62 -40.25 13.90 -16.73
CA GLU A 62 -39.75 13.32 -15.47
C GLU A 62 -38.47 12.48 -15.68
N THR A 63 -38.34 11.83 -16.84
CA THR A 63 -37.16 11.05 -17.23
C THR A 63 -35.87 11.88 -17.28
N ASP A 64 -35.95 13.17 -17.58
CA ASP A 64 -34.81 14.09 -17.62
C ASP A 64 -34.23 14.30 -16.21
N TRP A 65 -35.10 14.42 -15.21
CA TRP A 65 -34.67 14.52 -13.81
C TRP A 65 -34.02 13.23 -13.32
N PHE A 66 -34.59 12.07 -13.65
CA PHE A 66 -34.00 10.77 -13.31
C PHE A 66 -32.61 10.61 -13.94
N PHE A 67 -32.44 10.99 -15.20
CA PHE A 67 -31.14 10.94 -15.88
C PHE A 67 -30.10 11.83 -15.18
N ILE A 68 -30.46 13.09 -14.87
CA ILE A 68 -29.54 14.03 -14.21
C ILE A 68 -29.15 13.58 -12.81
N ILE A 69 -30.11 13.08 -12.02
CA ILE A 69 -29.82 12.57 -10.67
C ILE A 69 -28.89 11.36 -10.77
N ALA A 70 -29.16 10.42 -11.67
CA ALA A 70 -28.29 9.26 -11.90
C ALA A 70 -26.88 9.68 -12.35
N PHE A 71 -26.77 10.67 -13.25
CA PHE A 71 -25.49 11.16 -13.74
C PHE A 71 -24.71 11.93 -12.67
N GLY A 72 -25.40 12.70 -11.83
CA GLY A 72 -24.82 13.37 -10.66
C GLY A 72 -24.28 12.37 -9.63
N LEU A 73 -25.05 11.32 -9.32
CA LEU A 73 -24.61 10.23 -8.44
C LEU A 73 -23.39 9.50 -9.03
N PHE A 74 -23.40 9.20 -10.32
CA PHE A 74 -22.27 8.58 -11.02
C PHE A 74 -21.01 9.47 -10.92
N SER A 75 -21.16 10.77 -11.16
CA SER A 75 -20.05 11.71 -11.09
C SER A 75 -19.46 11.78 -9.66
N LEU A 76 -20.33 11.80 -8.65
CA LEU A 76 -19.91 11.78 -7.25
C LEU A 76 -19.16 10.49 -6.90
N THR A 77 -19.67 9.33 -7.31
CA THR A 77 -19.04 8.03 -7.03
C THR A 77 -17.71 7.87 -7.78
N VAL A 78 -17.56 8.44 -8.97
CA VAL A 78 -16.27 8.54 -9.68
C VAL A 78 -15.26 9.36 -8.88
N ILE A 79 -15.63 10.54 -8.36
CA ILE A 79 -14.76 11.38 -7.54
C ILE A 79 -14.31 10.62 -6.28
N ILE A 80 -15.24 9.95 -5.60
CA ILE A 80 -14.94 9.12 -4.43
C ILE A 80 -13.98 7.98 -4.80
N THR A 81 -14.18 7.33 -5.96
CA THR A 81 -13.30 6.26 -6.45
C THR A 81 -11.87 6.78 -6.66
N ILE A 82 -11.73 7.95 -7.30
CA ILE A 82 -10.44 8.60 -7.53
C ILE A 82 -9.75 8.95 -6.21
N TRP A 83 -10.50 9.43 -5.22
CA TRP A 83 -9.97 9.73 -3.89
C TRP A 83 -9.38 8.48 -3.21
N PHE A 84 -10.09 7.36 -3.20
CA PHE A 84 -9.59 6.09 -2.65
C PHE A 84 -8.40 5.54 -3.43
N LEU A 85 -8.39 5.67 -4.76
CA LEU A 85 -7.22 5.35 -5.58
C LEU A 85 -6.02 6.21 -5.18
N GLY A 86 -6.23 7.51 -4.98
CA GLY A 86 -5.20 8.43 -4.51
C GLY A 86 -4.59 8.00 -3.17
N ILE A 87 -5.43 7.59 -2.22
CA ILE A 87 -5.01 7.04 -0.92
C ILE A 87 -4.18 5.76 -1.12
N MET A 88 -4.65 4.85 -1.97
CA MET A 88 -4.00 3.57 -2.21
C MET A 88 -2.60 3.70 -2.84
N PHE A 89 -2.35 4.74 -3.65
CA PHE A 89 -1.09 4.91 -4.38
C PHE A 89 -0.15 5.97 -3.82
N HIS A 90 -0.69 7.13 -3.47
CA HIS A 90 0.11 8.30 -3.11
C HIS A 90 0.06 8.60 -1.62
N GLY A 91 -1.00 8.19 -0.92
CA GLY A 91 -1.23 8.52 0.49
C GLY A 91 -0.16 7.97 1.45
N PHE A 92 0.50 6.86 1.09
CA PHE A 92 1.35 6.13 2.05
C PHE A 92 2.73 5.69 1.53
N THR A 93 3.03 5.88 0.25
CA THR A 93 4.32 5.48 -0.34
C THR A 93 5.53 6.18 0.29
N ARG A 94 5.37 7.42 0.77
CA ARG A 94 6.43 8.18 1.47
C ARG A 94 6.63 7.77 2.94
N LYS A 95 5.72 6.97 3.51
CA LYS A 95 5.78 6.56 4.92
C LYS A 95 6.39 5.17 5.11
N TYR A 96 6.74 4.51 4.01
CA TYR A 96 7.22 3.15 4.01
C TYR A 96 8.67 3.10 4.52
N GLU A 97 8.93 2.24 5.50
CA GLU A 97 10.22 2.13 6.15
C GLU A 97 11.04 0.98 5.55
N TYR A 98 12.37 1.12 5.61
CA TYR A 98 13.33 0.13 5.14
C TYR A 98 14.36 -0.14 6.22
N LEU A 99 15.03 -1.27 6.08
CA LEU A 99 16.21 -1.55 6.90
C LEU A 99 17.31 -0.53 6.62
N PRO A 100 18.18 -0.25 7.62
CA PRO A 100 19.41 0.50 7.40
C PRO A 100 20.24 -0.11 6.28
N PHE A 101 21.06 0.72 5.63
CA PHE A 101 21.89 0.23 4.53
C PHE A 101 22.90 -0.81 5.02
N THR A 102 23.28 -1.75 4.14
CA THR A 102 24.22 -2.82 4.49
C THR A 102 25.55 -2.28 5.04
N GLY A 103 26.04 -1.16 4.51
CA GLY A 103 27.26 -0.52 5.01
C GLY A 103 27.12 0.05 6.43
N GLU A 104 25.95 0.58 6.78
CA GLU A 104 25.66 1.07 8.13
C GLU A 104 25.57 -0.10 9.12
N LEU A 105 24.94 -1.20 8.72
CA LEU A 105 24.86 -2.42 9.52
C LEU A 105 26.25 -3.03 9.76
N GLU A 106 27.09 -3.10 8.73
CA GLU A 106 28.46 -3.60 8.84
C GLU A 106 29.31 -2.71 9.75
N GLN A 107 29.18 -1.38 9.61
CA GLN A 107 29.88 -0.42 10.46
C GLN A 107 29.45 -0.56 11.93
N HIS A 108 28.14 -0.69 12.19
CA HIS A 108 27.61 -0.91 13.54
C HIS A 108 28.13 -2.22 14.16
N GLU A 109 28.19 -3.31 13.38
CA GLU A 109 28.79 -4.57 13.84
C GLU A 109 30.26 -4.39 14.24
N LYS A 110 31.05 -3.69 13.41
CA LYS A 110 32.45 -3.37 13.69
C LYS A 110 32.61 -2.52 14.96
N GLU A 111 31.73 -1.55 15.18
CA GLU A 111 31.72 -0.70 16.37
C GLU A 111 31.39 -1.48 17.63
N LEU A 112 30.37 -2.34 17.58
CA LEU A 112 30.04 -3.27 18.66
C LEU A 112 31.23 -4.17 19.02
N TYR A 113 31.90 -4.75 18.01
CA TYR A 113 33.10 -5.55 18.22
C TYR A 113 34.23 -4.76 18.88
N LYS A 114 34.54 -3.56 18.38
CA LYS A 114 35.55 -2.68 19.00
C LYS A 114 35.21 -2.36 20.44
N TYR A 115 33.95 -2.08 20.74
CA TYR A 115 33.48 -1.81 22.10
C TYR A 115 33.67 -3.02 23.03
N TYR A 116 33.10 -4.18 22.69
CA TYR A 116 33.19 -5.37 23.53
C TYR A 116 34.62 -5.89 23.66
N TYR A 117 35.44 -5.75 22.61
CA TYR A 117 36.86 -6.01 22.72
C TYR A 117 37.54 -5.03 23.67
N LYS A 118 37.39 -3.70 23.50
CA LYS A 118 38.06 -2.70 24.35
C LYS A 118 37.75 -2.90 25.84
N TYR A 119 36.50 -3.15 26.18
CA TYR A 119 36.01 -3.22 27.57
C TYR A 119 35.91 -4.64 28.16
N SER A 120 36.41 -5.67 27.46
CA SER A 120 36.39 -7.05 28.00
C SER A 120 37.27 -7.19 29.24
N LYS A 121 36.73 -7.87 30.26
CA LYS A 121 37.42 -8.20 31.53
C LYS A 121 38.34 -9.43 31.43
N LYS A 122 38.42 -10.09 30.26
CA LYS A 122 39.23 -11.31 30.07
C LYS A 122 40.72 -10.96 29.95
N LYS A 123 41.57 -11.68 30.69
CA LYS A 123 43.03 -11.44 30.72
C LYS A 123 43.77 -11.94 29.46
N SER A 124 43.37 -13.07 28.87
CA SER A 124 44.05 -13.60 27.68
C SER A 124 43.46 -13.00 26.40
N PHE A 125 44.33 -12.64 25.44
CA PHE A 125 43.92 -12.15 24.12
C PHE A 125 42.94 -13.09 23.39
N LYS A 126 43.16 -14.41 23.42
CA LYS A 126 42.28 -15.40 22.77
C LYS A 126 40.86 -15.34 23.35
N LYS A 127 40.72 -15.49 24.68
CA LYS A 127 39.42 -15.42 25.37
C LYS A 127 38.72 -14.07 25.18
N LYS A 128 39.48 -12.97 25.17
CA LYS A 128 38.97 -11.63 24.93
C LYS A 128 38.34 -11.47 23.54
N ARG A 129 39.01 -12.01 22.52
CA ARG A 129 38.53 -11.97 21.13
C ARG A 129 37.26 -12.79 20.94
N GLU A 130 37.20 -13.97 21.55
CA GLU A 130 36.07 -14.89 21.46
C GLU A 130 34.84 -14.35 22.20
N ASP A 131 35.03 -13.82 23.42
CA ASP A 131 33.99 -13.15 24.20
C ASP A 131 33.40 -11.95 23.45
N ALA A 132 34.26 -11.10 22.88
CA ALA A 132 33.82 -9.95 22.09
C ALA A 132 33.01 -10.38 20.86
N LYS A 133 33.45 -11.40 20.12
CA LYS A 133 32.69 -11.93 18.97
C LYS A 133 31.30 -12.42 19.38
N ASN A 134 31.21 -13.19 20.47
CA ASN A 134 29.94 -13.74 20.94
C ASN A 134 28.97 -12.62 21.38
N LEU A 135 29.45 -11.65 22.15
CA LEU A 135 28.64 -10.52 22.61
C LEU A 135 28.21 -9.61 21.46
N THR A 136 29.10 -9.33 20.51
CA THR A 136 28.76 -8.59 19.29
C THR A 136 27.69 -9.32 18.51
N CYS A 137 27.87 -10.62 18.24
CA CYS A 137 26.91 -11.41 17.49
C CYS A 137 25.54 -11.38 18.17
N GLN A 138 25.46 -11.63 19.48
CA GLN A 138 24.22 -11.56 20.24
C GLN A 138 23.55 -10.18 20.17
N LYS A 139 24.32 -9.11 20.40
CA LYS A 139 23.76 -7.75 20.42
C LYS A 139 23.32 -7.29 19.04
N PHE A 140 24.11 -7.58 18.02
CA PHE A 140 23.80 -7.27 16.63
C PHE A 140 22.55 -8.02 16.15
N THR A 141 22.46 -9.30 16.46
CA THR A 141 21.28 -10.16 16.21
C THR A 141 20.02 -9.59 16.85
N LEU A 142 20.09 -9.14 18.11
CA LEU A 142 18.97 -8.47 18.78
C LEU A 142 18.59 -7.12 18.13
N ASN A 143 19.58 -6.35 17.67
CA ASN A 143 19.31 -5.08 16.98
C ASN A 143 18.64 -5.33 15.62
N LEU A 144 19.13 -6.30 14.84
CA LEU A 144 18.51 -6.72 13.58
C LEU A 144 17.06 -7.16 13.79
N LYS A 145 16.80 -7.98 14.81
CA LYS A 145 15.43 -8.37 15.18
C LYS A 145 14.54 -7.15 15.44
N LYS A 146 15.04 -6.14 16.14
CA LYS A 146 14.28 -4.89 16.39
C LYS A 146 14.01 -4.11 15.11
N TYR A 147 14.98 -4.01 14.20
CA TYR A 147 14.77 -3.38 12.90
C TYR A 147 13.69 -4.11 12.11
N TYR A 148 13.76 -5.44 12.00
CA TYR A 148 12.72 -6.21 11.31
C TYR A 148 11.34 -5.98 11.91
N ILE A 149 11.19 -6.06 13.24
CA ILE A 149 9.90 -5.85 13.91
C ILE A 149 9.38 -4.43 13.68
N GLY A 150 10.19 -3.40 13.94
CA GLY A 150 9.77 -2.01 13.83
C GLY A 150 9.36 -1.65 12.41
N THR A 151 10.21 -1.96 11.44
CA THR A 151 9.94 -1.69 10.02
C THR A 151 8.73 -2.47 9.52
N THR A 152 8.58 -3.74 9.91
CA THR A 152 7.42 -4.56 9.55
C THR A 152 6.13 -3.96 10.12
N GLN A 153 6.12 -3.55 11.38
CA GLN A 153 4.93 -2.98 12.02
C GLN A 153 4.48 -1.69 11.31
N THR A 154 5.40 -0.78 11.01
CA THR A 154 5.08 0.45 10.25
C THR A 154 4.53 0.11 8.87
N ASN A 155 5.18 -0.80 8.16
CA ASN A 155 4.81 -1.19 6.81
C ASN A 155 3.47 -1.95 6.75
N GLN A 156 3.18 -2.77 7.74
CA GLN A 156 1.91 -3.48 7.88
C GLN A 156 0.76 -2.50 8.05
N VAL A 157 0.87 -1.51 8.96
CA VAL A 157 -0.16 -0.47 9.16
C VAL A 157 -0.44 0.28 7.86
N ILE A 158 0.60 0.55 7.06
CA ILE A 158 0.46 1.17 5.75
C ILE A 158 -0.28 0.25 4.77
N ASN A 159 0.16 -1.00 4.65
CA ASN A 159 -0.41 -1.96 3.73
C ASN A 159 -1.85 -2.34 4.07
N ASP A 160 -2.24 -2.32 5.35
CA ASP A 160 -3.61 -2.56 5.80
C ASP A 160 -4.52 -1.39 5.37
N LYS A 161 -4.08 -0.14 5.56
CA LYS A 161 -4.81 1.03 5.02
C LYS A 161 -4.94 1.01 3.50
N ARG A 162 -3.91 0.53 2.80
CA ARG A 162 -3.98 0.32 1.33
C ARG A 162 -4.96 -0.78 0.98
N ALA A 163 -5.05 -1.85 1.77
CA ALA A 163 -6.01 -2.92 1.59
C ALA A 163 -7.45 -2.41 1.72
N ASP A 164 -7.73 -1.60 2.74
CA ASP A 164 -9.04 -1.00 2.97
C ASP A 164 -9.42 -0.06 1.82
N ALA A 165 -8.49 0.80 1.41
CA ALA A 165 -8.70 1.69 0.27
C ALA A 165 -8.96 0.90 -1.03
N TYR A 166 -8.22 -0.19 -1.25
CA TYR A 166 -8.42 -1.08 -2.40
C TYR A 166 -9.82 -1.70 -2.41
N TYR A 167 -10.27 -2.21 -1.26
CA TYR A 167 -11.61 -2.78 -1.11
C TYR A 167 -12.69 -1.75 -1.42
N LEU A 168 -12.54 -0.52 -0.92
CA LEU A 168 -13.47 0.58 -1.17
C LEU A 168 -13.45 1.00 -2.64
N THR A 169 -12.28 1.14 -3.26
CA THR A 169 -12.15 1.38 -4.71
C THR A 169 -12.93 0.34 -5.52
N ARG A 170 -12.80 -0.95 -5.21
CA ARG A 170 -13.54 -2.01 -5.92
C ARG A 170 -15.05 -1.87 -5.74
N THR A 171 -15.48 -1.55 -4.52
CA THR A 171 -16.90 -1.33 -4.21
C THR A 171 -17.46 -0.17 -5.03
N PHE A 172 -16.77 0.97 -5.06
CA PHE A 172 -17.23 2.13 -5.85
C PHE A 172 -17.12 1.92 -7.36
N LEU A 173 -16.14 1.15 -7.86
CA LEU A 173 -16.12 0.74 -9.27
C LEU A 173 -17.34 -0.10 -9.64
N PHE A 174 -17.79 -1.00 -8.76
CA PHE A 174 -19.01 -1.76 -8.99
C PHE A 174 -20.25 -0.86 -8.99
N ILE A 175 -20.33 0.09 -8.05
CA ILE A 175 -21.41 1.10 -8.03
C ILE A 175 -21.41 1.93 -9.32
N ASN A 176 -20.24 2.37 -9.79
CA ASN A 176 -20.11 3.10 -11.06
C ASN A 176 -20.62 2.28 -12.24
N LEU A 177 -20.32 0.98 -12.28
CA LEU A 177 -20.82 0.08 -13.32
C LEU A 177 -22.35 -0.02 -13.30
N VAL A 178 -22.95 -0.19 -12.11
CA VAL A 178 -24.42 -0.25 -11.97
C VAL A 178 -25.06 1.06 -12.42
N LEU A 179 -24.54 2.20 -11.97
CA LEU A 179 -25.05 3.52 -12.38
C LEU A 179 -24.88 3.76 -13.88
N LEU A 180 -23.78 3.28 -14.48
CA LEU A 180 -23.56 3.38 -15.92
C LEU A 180 -24.60 2.56 -16.71
N ILE A 181 -24.94 1.36 -16.26
CA ILE A 181 -26.00 0.53 -16.87
C ILE A 181 -27.35 1.25 -16.79
N VAL A 182 -27.66 1.86 -15.64
CA VAL A 182 -28.88 2.67 -15.46
C VAL A 182 -28.91 3.84 -16.45
N LEU A 183 -27.81 4.61 -16.55
CA LEU A 183 -27.69 5.71 -17.51
C LEU A 183 -27.87 5.25 -18.95
N GLY A 184 -27.23 4.14 -19.33
CA GLY A 184 -27.34 3.57 -20.67
C GLY A 184 -28.75 3.09 -20.99
N THR A 185 -29.46 2.54 -20.02
CA THR A 185 -30.85 2.08 -20.18
C THR A 185 -31.79 3.27 -20.37
N ILE A 186 -31.69 4.29 -19.51
CA ILE A 186 -32.52 5.51 -19.62
C ILE A 186 -32.25 6.20 -20.97
N GLY A 187 -30.99 6.31 -21.39
CA GLY A 187 -30.63 6.89 -22.69
C GLY A 187 -30.81 5.99 -23.90
N TYR A 188 -31.29 4.78 -23.73
CA TYR A 188 -31.79 3.96 -24.83
C TYR A 188 -33.31 4.09 -24.99
N LEU A 189 -34.04 4.31 -23.89
CA LEU A 189 -35.50 4.42 -23.88
C LEU A 189 -36.03 5.78 -24.36
N LYS A 190 -35.17 6.80 -24.44
CA LYS A 190 -35.46 8.12 -25.00
C LYS A 190 -34.85 8.25 -26.38
#